data_AF-A0AAD2ZGS5-F1
#
_entry.id   AF-A0AAD2ZGS5-F1
#
_cell.length_a   1.000
_cell.length_b   1.000
_cell.length_c   1.000
_cell.angle_alpha   90.00
_cell.angle_beta   90.00
_cell.angle_gamma   90.00
#
_symmetry.space_group_name_H-M   'P 1'
#
loop_
_entity.id
_entity.type
_entity.pdbx_description
1 polymer ?
#
loop_
_entity_poly.entity_id
_entity_poly.type
_entity_poly.pdbx_seq_one_letter_code
_entity_poly.pdbx_strand_id
1 'polypeptide(L)' 'MSELEHLPWTGAALKVALIMTVETMKLTPEEAYSQNITVVVGPFARPYREIMAIAEEYVEREIPKSMRDI' A
#
# COMPACT_ATOMS: atom_id res chain seq x y z
N MET A 1 9.24 -1.12 21.89
CA MET A 1 8.49 -1.89 20.88
C MET A 1 7.01 -1.74 21.19
N SER A 2 6.16 -1.84 20.15
CA SER A 2 4.70 -2.11 20.19
C SER A 2 3.66 -0.97 20.15
N GLU A 3 3.76 0.00 19.23
CA GLU A 3 2.60 0.85 18.84
C GLU A 3 2.30 0.85 17.32
N LEU A 4 3.23 0.37 16.49
CA LEU A 4 3.05 0.20 15.03
C LEU A 4 2.32 -1.10 14.63
N GLU A 5 1.83 -1.86 15.60
CA GLU A 5 1.56 -3.29 15.36
C GLU A 5 0.25 -3.59 14.62
N HIS A 6 -0.78 -2.74 14.58
CA HIS A 6 -2.10 -3.16 14.06
C HIS A 6 -2.94 -2.05 13.41
N LEU A 7 -2.55 -1.56 12.22
CA LEU A 7 -3.45 -0.75 11.39
C LEU A 7 -3.70 -1.39 10.01
N PRO A 8 -4.58 -2.40 9.94
CA PRO A 8 -4.91 -3.09 8.70
C PRO A 8 -5.55 -2.20 7.62
N TRP A 9 -6.24 -1.12 8.02
CA TRP A 9 -6.72 -0.11 7.07
C TRP A 9 -5.59 0.66 6.38
N THR A 10 -4.42 0.78 7.03
CA THR A 10 -3.26 1.50 6.46
C THR A 10 -2.71 0.75 5.25
N GLY A 11 -2.76 -0.59 5.25
CA GLY A 11 -2.45 -1.39 4.07
C GLY A 11 -3.41 -1.11 2.91
N ALA A 12 -4.72 -1.11 3.19
CA ALA A 12 -5.74 -0.87 2.16
C ALA A 12 -5.65 0.56 1.59
N ALA A 13 -5.51 1.56 2.46
CA ALA A 13 -5.33 2.94 2.06
C ALA A 13 -4.04 3.14 1.24
N LEU A 14 -2.94 2.50 1.65
CA LEU A 14 -1.68 2.54 0.92
C LEU A 14 -1.83 1.89 -0.47
N LYS A 15 -2.46 0.71 -0.57
CA LYS A 15 -2.72 0.04 -1.84
C LYS A 15 -3.52 0.91 -2.81
N VAL A 16 -4.60 1.54 -2.33
CA VAL A 16 -5.40 2.47 -3.13
C VAL A 16 -4.57 3.67 -3.57
N ALA A 17 -3.80 4.28 -2.67
CA ALA A 17 -2.96 5.44 -3.00
C ALA A 17 -1.90 5.09 -4.08
N LEU A 18 -1.30 3.90 -4.01
CA LEU A 18 -0.34 3.40 -5.00
C LEU A 18 -0.99 3.24 -6.37
N ILE A 19 -2.16 2.58 -6.42
CA ILE A 19 -2.90 2.35 -7.68
C ILE A 19 -3.29 3.68 -8.32
N MET A 20 -3.90 4.58 -7.55
CA MET A 20 -4.33 5.90 -8.05
C MET A 20 -3.14 6.74 -8.57
N THR A 21 -1.97 6.63 -7.91
CA THR A 21 -0.76 7.34 -8.35
C THR A 21 -0.29 6.80 -9.70
N VAL A 22 -0.26 5.48 -9.87
CA VAL A 22 0.11 4.81 -11.12
C VAL A 22 -0.87 5.13 -12.25
N GLU A 23 -2.17 5.13 -11.97
CA GLU A 23 -3.19 5.53 -12.93
C GLU A 23 -3.04 7.01 -13.35
N THR A 24 -2.68 7.90 -12.42
CA THR A 24 -2.40 9.32 -12.72
C THR A 24 -1.19 9.47 -13.64
N MET A 25 -0.22 8.56 -13.55
CA MET A 25 0.91 8.48 -14.47
C MET A 25 0.56 7.87 -15.83
N LYS A 26 -0.72 7.52 -16.06
CA LYS A 26 -1.23 6.81 -17.26
C LYS A 26 -0.58 5.45 -17.47
N LEU A 27 -0.30 4.76 -16.37
CA LEU A 27 0.21 3.41 -16.36
C LEU A 27 -0.81 2.48 -15.69
N THR A 28 -0.81 1.20 -16.06
CA THR A 28 -1.49 0.16 -15.24
C THR A 28 -0.58 -0.30 -14.10
N PRO A 29 -1.15 -0.91 -13.03
CA PRO A 29 -0.35 -1.55 -11.98
C PRO A 29 0.69 -2.54 -12.52
N GLU A 30 0.37 -3.31 -13.56
CA GLU A 30 1.28 -4.27 -14.20
C GLU A 30 2.40 -3.57 -14.96
N GLU A 31 2.09 -2.49 -15.69
CA GLU A 31 3.10 -1.67 -16.37
C GLU A 31 4.05 -1.04 -15.34
N ALA A 32 3.51 -0.47 -14.26
CA ALA A 32 4.30 0.06 -13.16
C ALA A 32 5.14 -1.02 -12.45
N TYR A 33 4.65 -2.26 -12.39
CA TYR A 33 5.39 -3.41 -11.86
C TYR A 33 6.59 -3.78 -12.73
N SER A 34 6.45 -3.65 -14.06
CA SER A 34 7.50 -3.93 -15.03
C SER A 34 8.53 -2.82 -15.14
N GLN A 35 8.16 -1.60 -14.75
CA GLN A 35 9.02 -0.42 -14.77
C GLN A 35 9.77 -0.28 -13.45
N ASN A 36 10.95 0.36 -13.50
CA ASN A 36 11.78 0.58 -12.33
C ASN A 36 11.34 1.83 -11.53
N ILE A 37 10.04 1.95 -11.27
CA ILE A 37 9.46 3.10 -10.56
C ILE A 37 9.78 2.97 -9.07
N THR A 38 10.44 3.99 -8.52
CA THR A 38 10.69 4.11 -7.08
C THR A 38 9.56 4.89 -6.43
N VAL A 39 8.96 4.32 -5.39
CA VAL A 39 7.91 4.95 -4.58
C VAL A 39 8.51 5.35 -3.23
N VAL A 40 8.19 6.56 -2.78
CA VAL A 40 8.61 7.08 -1.48
C VAL A 40 7.40 7.21 -0.56
N VAL A 41 7.38 6.45 0.53
CA VAL A 41 6.34 6.47 1.57
C VAL A 41 7.01 6.63 2.93
N GLY A 42 7.01 7.85 3.46
CA GLY A 42 7.69 8.16 4.72
C GLY A 42 9.20 7.80 4.67
N PRO A 43 9.72 6.95 5.58
CA PRO A 43 11.13 6.54 5.57
C PRO A 43 11.47 5.49 4.49
N PHE A 44 10.48 5.00 3.73
CA PHE A 44 10.69 3.97 2.73
C PHE A 44 10.83 4.58 1.33
N ALA A 45 11.95 4.31 0.66
CA ALA A 45 12.14 4.58 -0.77
C ALA A 45 12.49 3.27 -1.46
N ARG A 46 11.50 2.62 -2.08
CA ARG A 46 11.64 1.28 -2.65
C ARG A 46 10.89 1.15 -3.98
N PRO A 47 11.21 0.14 -4.82
CA PRO A 47 10.45 -0.13 -6.03
C PRO A 47 8.95 -0.32 -5.78
N TYR A 48 8.11 0.11 -6.73
CA TYR A 48 6.65 0.01 -6.67
C TYR A 48 6.16 -1.39 -6.24
N ARG A 49 6.74 -2.44 -6.83
CA ARG A 49 6.45 -3.84 -6.50
C ARG A 49 6.62 -4.18 -5.02
N GLU A 50 7.65 -3.61 -4.38
CA GLU A 50 7.98 -3.91 -2.99
C GLU A 50 7.05 -3.17 -2.03
N ILE A 51 6.70 -1.92 -2.35
CA ILE A 51 5.72 -1.16 -1.57
C ILE A 51 4.31 -1.75 -1.72
N MET A 52 3.95 -2.25 -2.91
CA MET A 52 2.68 -2.96 -3.13
C MET A 52 2.59 -4.25 -2.30
N ALA A 53 3.66 -5.05 -2.25
CA ALA A 53 3.70 -6.25 -1.41
C ALA A 53 3.54 -5.92 0.09
N ILE A 54 4.18 -4.84 0.55
CA ILE A 54 4.00 -4.34 1.92
C ILE A 54 2.54 -3.94 2.16
N ALA A 55 1.92 -3.22 1.22
CA ALA A 55 0.52 -2.82 1.34
C ALA A 55 -0.42 -4.04 1.43
N GLU A 56 -0.19 -5.07 0.61
CA GLU A 56 -0.96 -6.32 0.60
C GLU A 56 -0.83 -7.11 1.91
N GLU A 57 0.39 -7.25 2.44
CA GLU A 57 0.62 -7.90 3.73
C GLU A 57 -0.17 -7.23 4.87
N TYR A 58 -0.27 -5.90 4.84
CA TYR A 58 -1.04 -5.15 5.83
C TYR A 58 -2.57 -5.23 5.62
N VAL A 59 -3.05 -5.43 4.38
CA VAL A 59 -4.49 -5.62 4.07
C VAL A 59 -5.00 -6.95 4.59
N GLU A 60 -4.19 -8.01 4.51
CA GLU A 60 -4.60 -9.37 4.90
C GLU A 60 -4.75 -9.54 6.42
N ARG A 61 -4.28 -8.58 7.22
CA ARG A 61 -4.57 -8.53 8.66
C ARG A 61 -6.00 -8.03 8.84
N GLU A 62 -6.87 -8.77 9.53
CA GLU A 62 -8.30 -8.44 9.63
C GLU A 62 -8.56 -7.02 10.17
N ILE A 63 -9.46 -6.28 9.52
CA ILE A 63 -10.00 -5.01 10.04
C ILE A 63 -10.72 -5.29 11.36
N PRO A 64 -10.32 -4.64 12.49
CA PRO A 64 -11.01 -4.79 13.77
C PRO A 64 -12.50 -4.52 13.62
N LYS A 65 -13.34 -5.42 14.16
CA LYS A 65 -14.80 -5.32 14.07
C LYS A 65 -15.36 -3.97 14.52
N SER A 66 -14.68 -3.28 15.44
CA SER A 66 -15.05 -1.95 15.93
C SER A 66 -15.07 -0.83 14.86
N MET A 67 -14.54 -1.08 13.67
CA MET A 67 -14.56 -0.15 12.54
C MET A 67 -15.52 -0.56 11.40
N ARG A 68 -16.20 -1.72 11.48
CA ARG A 68 -17.20 -2.10 10.46
C ARG A 68 -18.51 -1.32 10.58
N ASP A 69 -18.72 -0.65 11.70
CA ASP A 69 -19.98 0.03 12.05
C ASP A 69 -19.88 1.57 11.99
N ILE A 70 -18.90 2.12 11.24
CA ILE A 70 -18.81 3.57 10.96
C ILE A 70 -19.38 3.87 9.57
#